data_AF-Q1GS03-F1
#
_entry.id   AF-Q1GS03-F1
#
_cell.length_a   1.000
_cell.length_b   1.000
_cell.length_c   1.000
_cell.angle_alpha   90.00
_cell.angle_beta   90.00
_cell.angle_gamma   90.00
#
_symmetry.space_group_name_H-M   'P 1'
#
loop_
_entity.id
_entity.type
_entity.pdbx_description
1 polymer ?
#
loop_
_entity_poly.entity_id
_entity_poly.type
_entity_poly.pdbx_seq_one_letter_code
_entity_poly.pdbx_strand_id
1 'polypeptide(L)'
;MDPGAFDLPLYSAAIEANAFPPDAERLKALFVEQDGLPFVSPEYNGSLSPLLKNAIDRASRPTGDEGPVALTACRGKAAALPPRTLFQQD
;
A
#
# COMPACT_ATOMS: atom_id res chain seq x y z
N MET A 1 11.14 -1.52 -0.61
CA MET A 1 10.46 -0.68 -1.59
C MET A 1 10.10 0.64 -0.92
N ASP A 2 10.33 1.79 -1.56
CA ASP A 2 9.92 3.11 -1.06
C ASP A 2 8.61 3.55 -1.71
N PRO A 3 7.51 3.72 -0.94
CA PRO A 3 6.24 4.23 -1.47
C PRO A 3 6.32 5.66 -2.03
N GLY A 4 7.27 6.48 -1.58
CA GLY A 4 7.45 7.85 -2.08
C GLY A 4 7.97 7.94 -3.51
N ALA A 5 8.47 6.82 -4.05
CA ALA A 5 8.93 6.71 -5.43
C ALA A 5 7.80 6.46 -6.46
N PHE A 6 6.54 6.48 -6.01
CA PHE A 6 5.36 6.24 -6.82
C PHE A 6 4.44 7.47 -6.76
N ASP A 7 3.91 7.88 -7.91
CA ASP A 7 2.84 8.89 -7.97
C ASP A 7 1.51 8.24 -7.55
N LEU A 8 1.29 8.22 -6.23
CA LEU A 8 0.11 7.63 -5.61
C LEU A 8 -0.78 8.75 -5.06
N PRO A 9 -1.68 9.33 -5.88
CA PRO A 9 -2.66 10.28 -5.37
C PRO A 9 -3.43 9.64 -4.24
N LEU A 10 -3.75 10.43 -3.20
CA LEU A 10 -4.53 9.95 -2.07
C LEU A 10 -5.78 9.24 -2.58
N TYR A 11 -6.05 8.06 -2.01
CA TYR A 11 -7.20 7.28 -2.38
C TYR A 11 -8.49 8.10 -2.23
N SER A 12 -9.31 8.08 -3.28
CA SER A 12 -10.65 8.66 -3.31
C SER A 12 -11.49 7.84 -4.29
N ALA A 13 -12.71 7.49 -3.90
CA ALA A 13 -13.63 6.74 -4.76
C ALA A 13 -13.91 7.47 -6.08
N ALA A 14 -13.86 8.82 -6.08
CA ALA A 14 -14.02 9.62 -7.30
C ALA A 14 -12.81 9.49 -8.24
N ILE A 15 -11.59 9.34 -7.72
CA ILE A 15 -10.39 9.12 -8.53
C ILE A 15 -10.44 7.71 -9.10
N GLU A 16 -10.79 6.72 -8.27
CA GLU A 16 -10.90 5.32 -8.69
C GLU A 16 -11.94 5.10 -9.79
N ALA A 17 -13.09 5.78 -9.72
CA ALA A 17 -14.13 5.67 -10.75
C ALA A 17 -13.69 6.14 -12.14
N ASN A 18 -12.67 7.00 -12.22
CA ASN A 18 -12.18 7.56 -13.47
C ASN A 18 -11.01 6.76 -14.06
N ALA A 19 -10.02 6.40 -13.23
CA ALA A 19 -8.90 5.57 -13.64
C ALA A 19 -8.17 5.00 -12.44
N PHE A 20 -7.68 3.76 -12.57
CA PHE A 20 -6.72 3.21 -11.62
C PHE A 20 -5.31 3.73 -11.97
N PRO A 21 -4.57 4.37 -11.05
CA PRO A 21 -3.28 4.97 -11.38
C PRO A 21 -2.24 3.93 -11.86
N PRO A 22 -1.46 4.18 -12.92
CA PRO A 22 -0.45 3.24 -13.41
C PRO A 22 0.58 2.84 -12.34
N ASP A 23 0.97 3.78 -11.49
CA ASP A 23 1.90 3.51 -10.38
C ASP A 23 1.27 2.67 -9.27
N ALA A 24 -0.06 2.72 -9.12
CA ALA A 24 -0.77 1.80 -8.23
C ALA A 24 -0.80 0.37 -8.79
N GLU A 25 -0.89 0.20 -10.12
CA GLU A 25 -0.77 -1.12 -10.76
C GLU A 25 0.61 -1.71 -10.58
N ARG A 26 1.65 -0.90 -10.83
CA ARG A 26 3.05 -1.29 -10.62
C ARG A 26 3.31 -1.68 -9.17
N LEU A 27 2.82 -0.88 -8.22
CA LEU A 27 2.89 -1.17 -6.79
C LEU A 27 2.21 -2.51 -6.45
N LYS A 28 1.00 -2.72 -6.98
CA LYS A 28 0.23 -3.93 -6.74
C LYS A 28 0.94 -5.17 -7.28
N ALA A 29 1.51 -5.10 -8.48
CA ALA A 29 2.29 -6.19 -9.06
C ALA A 29 3.44 -6.62 -8.14
N LEU A 30 4.18 -5.63 -7.59
CA LEU A 30 5.24 -5.91 -6.63
C LEU A 30 4.72 -6.66 -5.39
N PHE A 31 3.57 -6.25 -4.84
CA PHE A 31 2.96 -6.93 -3.68
C PHE A 31 2.55 -8.37 -4.01
N VAL A 32 1.97 -8.59 -5.19
CA VAL A 32 1.56 -9.92 -5.66
C VAL A 32 2.77 -10.86 -5.74
N GLU A 33 3.91 -10.37 -6.21
CA GLU A 33 5.14 -11.15 -6.38
C GLU A 33 5.82 -11.58 -5.06
N GLN A 34 5.55 -10.92 -3.92
CA GLN A 34 6.23 -11.23 -2.65
C GLN A 34 5.48 -12.23 -1.78
N ASP A 35 6.15 -13.16 -1.13
CA ASP A 35 5.52 -14.05 -0.13
C ASP A 35 5.25 -13.36 1.22
N GLY A 36 5.93 -12.24 1.48
CA GLY A 36 5.78 -11.46 2.71
C GLY A 36 5.98 -9.96 2.49
N LEU A 37 5.39 -9.17 3.38
CA LEU A 37 5.33 -7.71 3.31
C LEU A 37 5.89 -7.08 4.61
N PRO A 38 7.22 -7.01 4.78
CA PRO A 38 7.83 -6.26 5.85
C PRO A 38 7.79 -4.76 5.53
N PHE A 39 7.20 -3.97 6.43
CA PHE A 39 7.09 -2.53 6.28
C PHE A 39 8.02 -1.81 7.24
N VAL A 40 8.63 -0.73 6.77
CA VAL A 40 9.35 0.24 7.61
C VAL A 40 8.72 1.59 7.33
N SER A 41 8.20 2.23 8.38
CA SER A 41 7.52 3.52 8.29
C SER A 41 7.80 4.32 9.55
N PRO A 42 7.94 5.66 9.45
CA PRO A 42 7.85 6.52 10.62
C PRO A 42 6.49 6.36 11.30
N GLU A 43 6.46 6.61 12.61
CA GLU A 43 5.24 6.62 13.43
C GLU A 43 4.57 8.00 13.30
N TYR A 44 3.34 8.02 12.81
CA TYR A 44 2.53 9.23 12.68
C TYR A 44 1.32 9.11 13.61
N ASN A 45 1.27 9.95 14.65
CA ASN A 45 0.17 9.97 15.63
C ASN A 45 -0.13 8.58 16.24
N GLY A 46 0.91 7.81 16.57
CA GLY A 46 0.76 6.45 17.12
C GLY A 46 0.31 5.40 16.10
N SER A 47 0.39 5.69 14.80
CA SER A 47 0.01 4.79 13.71
C SER A 47 1.08 4.76 12.62
N LEU A 48 0.83 3.98 11.57
CA LEU A 48 1.64 4.01 10.35
C LEU A 48 1.51 5.36 9.62
N SER A 49 2.50 5.69 8.79
CA SER A 49 2.46 6.92 8.00
C SER A 49 1.27 6.94 7.03
N PRO A 50 0.66 8.12 6.77
CA PRO A 50 -0.38 8.26 5.77
C PRO A 50 0.04 7.76 4.39
N LEU A 51 1.32 7.91 4.04
CA LEU A 51 1.90 7.43 2.80
C LEU A 51 1.86 5.89 2.72
N LEU A 52 2.32 5.19 3.77
CA LEU A 52 2.25 3.73 3.81
C LEU A 52 0.79 3.25 3.76
N LYS A 53 -0.11 3.93 4.46
CA LYS A 53 -1.55 3.58 4.46
C LYS A 53 -2.13 3.69 3.05
N ASN A 54 -1.83 4.78 2.35
CA ASN A 54 -2.30 5.01 0.98
C ASN A 54 -1.75 3.96 0.01
N ALA A 55 -0.48 3.58 0.15
CA ALA A 55 0.11 2.51 -0.65
C ALA A 55 -0.61 1.17 -0.45
N ILE A 56 -0.88 0.78 0.80
CA ILE A 56 -1.65 -0.43 1.12
C ILE A 56 -3.07 -0.33 0.56
N ASP A 57 -3.73 0.81 0.71
CA ASP A 57 -5.08 1.03 0.21
C ASP A 57 -5.15 0.82 -1.31
N ARG A 58 -4.22 1.45 -2.05
CA ARG A 58 -4.09 1.29 -3.51
C ARG A 58 -3.79 -0.15 -3.91
N ALA A 59 -2.82 -0.80 -3.28
CA ALA A 59 -2.44 -2.19 -3.60
C ALA A 59 -3.56 -3.20 -3.31
N SER A 60 -4.40 -2.92 -2.31
CA SER A 60 -5.50 -3.81 -1.89
C SER A 60 -6.72 -3.80 -2.82
N ARG A 61 -6.85 -2.80 -3.70
CA ARG A 61 -8.01 -2.64 -4.58
C ARG A 61 -8.08 -3.74 -5.64
N PRO A 62 -9.28 -4.24 -5.98
CA PRO A 62 -9.43 -5.17 -7.08
C PRO A 62 -9.10 -4.50 -8.41
N THR A 63 -8.45 -5.23 -9.33
CA THR A 63 -8.13 -4.76 -10.69
C THR A 63 -8.48 -5.84 -11.71
N GLY A 64 -8.86 -5.47 -12.93
CA GLY A 64 -9.25 -6.43 -13.97
C GLY A 64 -10.45 -7.29 -13.53
N ASP A 65 -10.32 -8.61 -13.65
CA ASP A 65 -11.38 -9.59 -13.34
C ASP A 65 -11.41 -10.04 -11.88
N GLU A 66 -10.65 -9.39 -11.00
CA GLU A 66 -10.63 -9.74 -9.57
C GLU A 66 -11.97 -9.47 -8.89
N GLY A 67 -12.38 -10.41 -8.04
CA GLY A 67 -13.57 -10.23 -7.20
C GLY A 67 -13.41 -9.07 -6.19
N PRO A 68 -14.51 -8.43 -5.74
CA PRO A 68 -14.46 -7.25 -4.85
C PRO A 68 -13.70 -7.42 -3.53
N VAL A 69 -13.51 -8.66 -3.09
CA VAL A 69 -12.82 -9.02 -1.84
C VAL A 69 -11.65 -9.97 -2.07
N ALA A 70 -11.07 -9.97 -3.28
CA ALA A 70 -9.97 -10.85 -3.64
C ALA A 70 -8.74 -10.62 -2.75
N LEU A 71 -8.38 -9.34 -2.54
CA LEU A 71 -7.18 -8.93 -1.80
C LEU A 71 -5.93 -9.66 -2.31
N THR A 72 -5.82 -9.91 -3.61
CA THR A 72 -4.77 -10.72 -4.24
C THR A 72 -3.36 -10.29 -3.82
N ALA A 73 -3.16 -8.98 -3.64
CA ALA A 73 -1.89 -8.40 -3.22
C ALA A 73 -1.48 -8.71 -1.77
N CYS A 74 -2.43 -9.05 -0.89
CA CYS A 74 -2.19 -9.13 0.56
C CYS A 74 -2.63 -10.47 1.19
N ARG A 75 -3.58 -11.18 0.57
CA ARG A 75 -4.19 -12.37 1.16
C ARG A 75 -3.17 -13.51 1.26
N GLY A 76 -3.07 -14.09 2.46
CA GLY A 76 -2.20 -15.23 2.74
C GLY A 76 -0.72 -14.88 2.92
N LYS A 77 -0.33 -13.60 2.79
CA LYS A 77 1.06 -13.15 2.94
C LYS A 77 1.33 -12.75 4.39
N ALA A 78 2.52 -13.10 4.90
CA ALA A 78 2.96 -12.63 6.21
C ALA A 78 3.29 -11.13 6.13
N ALA A 79 2.77 -10.32 7.06
CA ALA A 79 3.04 -8.89 7.11
C ALA A 79 3.55 -8.47 8.49
N ALA A 80 4.54 -7.58 8.52
CA ALA A 80 5.13 -7.09 9.76
C ALA A 80 5.36 -5.58 9.67
N LEU A 81 5.06 -4.88 10.76
CA LEU A 81 5.46 -3.50 10.99
C LEU A 81 6.26 -3.51 12.31
N PRO A 82 7.54 -3.08 12.32
CA PRO A 82 8.34 -3.11 13.53
C PRO A 82 7.71 -2.18 14.60
N PRO A 83 7.82 -2.54 15.88
CA PRO A 83 7.42 -1.65 16.96
C PRO A 83 8.27 -0.36 16.95
N ARG A 84 7.73 0.72 17.53
CA ARG A 84 8.35 2.05 17.69
C ARG A 84 9.86 2.04 17.47
N THR A 85 10.29 2.51 16.31
CA THR A 85 11.70 2.84 16.07
C THR A 85 11.84 4.34 16.27
N LEU A 86 12.78 4.77 17.10
CA LEU A 86 13.06 6.19 17.37
C LEU A 86 13.70 6.85 16.13
N PHE A 87 12.93 7.00 15.06
CA PHE A 87 13.25 7.93 14.00
C PHE A 87 12.42 9.18 14.28
N GLN A 88 13.01 10.05 15.10
CA GLN A 88 12.56 11.41 15.30
C GLN A 88 12.50 12.06 13.90
N GLN A 89 11.39 12.74 13.60
CA GLN A 89 11.39 13.69 12.50
C GLN A 89 12.28 14.86 12.95
N ASP A 90 13.53 14.84 12.51
CA ASP A 90 14.38 16.05 12.49
C ASP A 90 14.09 16.85 11.21
#